data_AF-A0A559MJT4-F1
#
_entry.id   AF-A0A559MJT4-F1
#
_cell.length_a   1.000
_cell.length_b   1.000
_cell.length_c   1.000
_cell.angle_alpha   90.00
_cell.angle_beta   90.00
_cell.angle_gamma   90.00
#
_symmetry.space_group_name_H-M   'P 1'
#
loop_
_entity.id
_entity.type
_entity.pdbx_description
1 polymer ?
#
loop_
_entity_poly.entity_id
_entity_poly.type
_entity_poly.pdbx_seq_one_letter_code
_entity_poly.pdbx_strand_id
1 'polypeptide(L)'
;MGDQSIENTIAGLKLQLERQNAVLQIQNLVNRMVYLSEAGLYEERVESVAKKTEGVTIEVGGRGVYEGYEGAKRCFIDIERSFEKSHAAGMRRIFPHVKFGSNHAGMYESEVMGTPVIEVAGDGKTAKGVWNSLQASGKTHEQDPKPTSSWIWWRLAIDFVQEDGQWKIWHLLKNPFFLSPSNADWVELSQKLPPVPKPGTQKGIPGHESVPDRATTKLYDPYRIDREPRLWPEPPQPYETFDPKYAYCG
;
A
#
# COMPACT_ATOMS: atom_id res chain seq x y z
N MET A 1 -8.49 -40.06 -29.47
CA MET A 1 -9.44 -39.38 -28.56
C MET A 1 -9.06 -39.50 -27.09
N GLY A 2 -8.52 -40.62 -26.61
CA GLY A 2 -8.07 -40.77 -25.20
C GLY A 2 -6.91 -39.86 -24.79
N ASP A 3 -5.84 -39.79 -25.59
CA ASP A 3 -4.62 -39.04 -25.22
C ASP A 3 -4.85 -37.52 -25.13
N GLN A 4 -5.58 -36.93 -26.09
CA GLN A 4 -5.94 -35.51 -26.06
C GLN A 4 -6.76 -35.12 -24.82
N SER A 5 -7.62 -36.03 -24.34
CA SER A 5 -8.41 -35.82 -23.13
C SER A 5 -7.53 -35.79 -21.87
N ILE A 6 -6.50 -36.63 -21.83
CA ILE A 6 -5.53 -36.68 -20.71
C ILE A 6 -4.65 -35.44 -20.72
N GLU A 7 -4.12 -35.03 -21.87
CA GLU A 7 -3.31 -33.82 -22.01
C GLU A 7 -4.08 -32.57 -21.56
N ASN A 8 -5.33 -32.42 -22.00
CA ASN A 8 -6.19 -31.31 -21.59
C ASN A 8 -6.45 -31.33 -20.07
N THR A 9 -6.66 -32.52 -19.50
CA THR A 9 -6.84 -32.68 -18.05
C THR A 9 -5.58 -32.28 -17.28
N ILE A 10 -4.39 -32.71 -17.74
CA ILE A 10 -3.10 -32.36 -17.13
C ILE A 10 -2.87 -30.85 -17.22
N ALA A 11 -3.14 -30.23 -18.36
CA ALA A 11 -3.00 -28.78 -18.52
C ALA A 11 -3.93 -28.01 -17.57
N GLY A 12 -5.20 -28.42 -17.47
CA GLY A 12 -6.16 -27.82 -16.54
C GLY A 12 -5.75 -27.96 -15.08
N LEU A 13 -5.28 -29.14 -14.67
CA LEU A 13 -4.80 -29.38 -13.30
C LEU A 13 -3.54 -28.58 -12.97
N LYS A 14 -2.60 -28.45 -13.92
CA LYS A 14 -1.40 -27.61 -13.76
C LYS A 14 -1.78 -26.15 -13.54
N LEU A 15 -2.67 -25.60 -14.37
CA LEU A 15 -3.14 -24.22 -14.23
C LEU A 15 -3.86 -24.01 -12.89
N GLN A 16 -4.69 -24.96 -12.47
CA GLN A 16 -5.35 -24.89 -11.17
C GLN A 16 -4.34 -24.88 -10.01
N LEU A 17 -3.31 -25.73 -10.07
CA LEU A 17 -2.24 -25.76 -9.07
C LEU A 17 -1.42 -24.46 -9.07
N GLU A 18 -1.10 -23.91 -10.23
CA GLU A 18 -0.40 -22.64 -10.37
C GLU A 18 -1.21 -21.49 -9.76
N ARG A 19 -2.53 -21.44 -10.01
CA ARG A 19 -3.42 -20.45 -9.40
C ARG A 19 -3.49 -20.59 -7.87
N GLN A 20 -3.54 -21.82 -7.34
CA GLN A 20 -3.51 -22.04 -5.90
C GLN A 20 -2.18 -21.60 -5.26
N ASN A 21 -1.05 -21.90 -5.92
CA ASN A 21 0.27 -21.49 -5.47
C ASN A 21 0.46 -19.96 -5.54
N ALA A 22 -0.11 -19.32 -6.56
CA ALA A 22 -0.06 -17.88 -6.74
C ALA A 22 -0.64 -17.12 -5.54
N VAL A 23 -1.70 -17.63 -4.89
CA VAL A 23 -2.27 -17.00 -3.68
C VAL A 23 -1.22 -16.85 -2.58
N LEU A 24 -0.45 -17.89 -2.29
CA LEU A 24 0.63 -17.85 -1.28
C LEU A 24 1.80 -16.95 -1.72
N GLN A 25 2.15 -16.97 -3.01
CA GLN A 25 3.21 -16.12 -3.56
C GLN A 25 2.85 -14.64 -3.43
N ILE A 26 1.61 -14.27 -3.76
CA ILE A 26 1.08 -12.90 -3.65
C ILE A 26 0.99 -12.48 -2.18
N GLN A 27 0.48 -13.33 -1.31
CA GLN A 27 0.44 -13.04 0.14
C GLN A 27 1.85 -12.76 0.67
N ASN A 28 2.83 -13.59 0.31
CA ASN A 28 4.22 -13.40 0.71
C ASN A 28 4.84 -12.15 0.10
N LEU A 29 4.52 -11.81 -1.16
CA LEU A 29 4.97 -10.58 -1.81
C LEU A 29 4.53 -9.35 -1.00
N VAL A 30 3.24 -9.25 -0.68
CA VAL A 30 2.68 -8.12 0.08
C VAL A 30 3.24 -8.07 1.49
N ASN A 31 3.31 -9.21 2.19
CA ASN A 31 3.86 -9.26 3.54
C ASN A 31 5.34 -8.84 3.57
N ARG A 32 6.15 -9.32 2.63
CA ARG A 32 7.57 -8.94 2.51
C ARG A 32 7.73 -7.45 2.20
N MET A 33 6.89 -6.88 1.35
CA MET A 33 6.90 -5.45 1.05
C MET A 33 6.77 -4.61 2.34
N VAL A 34 5.90 -5.03 3.27
CA VAL A 34 5.72 -4.34 4.56
C VAL A 34 6.93 -4.52 5.48
N TYR A 35 7.44 -5.75 5.63
CA TYR A 35 8.67 -6.00 6.40
C TYR A 35 9.87 -5.19 5.91
N LEU A 36 10.03 -5.07 4.59
CA LEU A 36 11.12 -4.28 3.99
C LEU A 36 10.92 -2.78 4.26
N SER A 37 9.68 -2.29 4.22
CA SER A 37 9.36 -0.90 4.56
C SER A 37 9.73 -0.56 6.02
N GLU A 38 9.37 -1.42 6.97
CA GLU A 38 9.70 -1.23 8.39
C GLU A 38 11.19 -1.34 8.68
N ALA A 39 11.93 -2.07 7.85
CA ALA A 39 13.38 -2.18 7.96
C ALA A 39 14.15 -1.02 7.30
N GLY A 40 13.45 -0.07 6.67
CA GLY A 40 14.06 1.00 5.87
C GLY A 40 14.72 0.52 4.56
N LEU A 41 14.36 -0.69 4.10
CA LEU A 41 14.87 -1.35 2.89
C LEU A 41 13.99 -1.02 1.68
N TYR A 42 13.92 0.27 1.34
CA TYR A 42 12.98 0.80 0.35
C TYR A 42 13.34 0.41 -1.09
N GLU A 43 14.63 0.29 -1.40
CA GLU A 43 15.12 -0.18 -2.69
C GLU A 43 14.71 -1.63 -2.95
N GLU A 44 14.86 -2.50 -1.96
CA GLU A 44 14.40 -3.89 -2.05
C GLU A 44 12.87 -3.99 -2.09
N ARG A 45 12.18 -3.09 -1.39
CA ARG A 45 10.72 -3.01 -1.41
C ARG A 45 10.18 -2.70 -2.80
N VAL A 46 10.77 -1.73 -3.52
CA VAL A 46 10.24 -1.31 -4.83
C VAL A 46 10.39 -2.38 -5.91
N GLU A 47 11.28 -3.36 -5.73
CA GLU A 47 11.43 -4.52 -6.63
C GLU A 47 10.18 -5.43 -6.68
N SER A 48 9.23 -5.24 -5.75
CA SER A 48 7.91 -5.87 -5.80
C SER A 48 7.01 -5.33 -6.92
N VAL A 49 7.32 -4.17 -7.49
CA VAL A 49 6.55 -3.49 -8.53
C VAL A 49 6.92 -4.02 -9.92
N ALA A 50 5.92 -4.13 -10.80
CA ALA A 50 6.08 -4.55 -12.17
C ALA A 50 7.00 -3.59 -12.95
N LYS A 51 7.77 -4.14 -13.88
CA LYS A 51 8.74 -3.37 -14.70
C LYS A 51 8.52 -3.53 -16.19
N LYS A 52 7.92 -4.64 -16.61
CA LYS A 52 7.73 -4.98 -18.02
C LYS A 52 6.32 -4.64 -18.51
N THR A 53 5.35 -4.64 -17.60
CA THR A 53 3.95 -4.36 -17.87
C THR A 53 3.72 -2.85 -17.79
N GLU A 54 3.16 -2.26 -18.85
CA GLU A 54 2.78 -0.85 -18.88
C GLU A 54 1.62 -0.55 -17.92
N GLY A 55 1.43 0.73 -17.56
CA GLY A 55 0.28 1.17 -16.76
C GLY A 55 0.44 1.02 -15.24
N VAL A 56 1.64 0.71 -14.74
CA VAL A 56 1.92 0.67 -13.30
C VAL A 56 1.44 1.93 -12.61
N THR A 57 0.66 1.77 -11.54
CA THR A 57 0.05 2.90 -10.82
C THR A 57 0.10 2.67 -9.31
N ILE A 58 0.67 3.61 -8.57
CA ILE A 58 0.70 3.63 -7.11
C ILE A 58 -0.11 4.84 -6.63
N GLU A 59 -1.30 4.60 -6.08
CA GLU A 59 -2.15 5.61 -5.47
C GLU A 59 -2.16 5.45 -3.95
N VAL A 60 -1.75 6.50 -3.24
CA VAL A 60 -1.82 6.53 -1.78
C VAL A 60 -2.63 7.74 -1.34
N GLY A 61 -3.64 7.50 -0.49
CA GLY A 61 -4.47 8.55 0.09
C GLY A 61 -3.63 9.63 0.77
N GLY A 62 -3.85 10.89 0.41
CA GLY A 62 -3.04 12.02 0.89
C GLY A 62 -1.67 12.19 0.22
N ARG A 63 -1.20 11.26 -0.63
CA ARG A 63 0.05 11.41 -1.41
C ARG A 63 -0.17 11.65 -2.90
N GLY A 64 -1.30 11.22 -3.46
CA GLY A 64 -1.57 11.31 -4.91
C GLY A 64 -1.32 10.01 -5.66
N VAL A 65 -1.28 10.12 -6.99
CA VAL A 65 -1.06 9.00 -7.92
C VAL A 65 0.33 9.13 -8.54
N TYR A 66 1.06 8.02 -8.55
CA TYR A 66 2.39 7.91 -9.13
C TYR A 66 2.39 6.84 -10.22
N GLU A 67 2.86 7.19 -11.40
CA GLU A 67 2.74 6.39 -12.61
C GLU A 67 4.10 5.82 -13.04
N GLY A 68 4.09 4.56 -13.47
CA GLY A 68 5.27 3.82 -13.87
C GLY A 68 6.18 3.43 -12.70
N TYR A 69 7.25 2.72 -13.04
CA TYR A 69 8.24 2.26 -12.06
C TYR A 69 8.97 3.42 -11.36
N GLU A 70 9.29 4.49 -12.11
CA GLU A 70 9.90 5.68 -11.52
C GLU A 70 8.92 6.43 -10.61
N GLY A 71 7.63 6.46 -10.93
CA GLY A 71 6.60 6.95 -10.00
C GLY A 71 6.56 6.12 -8.71
N ALA A 72 6.61 4.79 -8.83
CA ALA A 72 6.66 3.91 -7.66
C ALA A 72 7.89 4.19 -6.77
N LYS A 73 9.07 4.45 -7.35
CA LYS A 73 10.27 4.85 -6.60
C LYS A 73 10.06 6.17 -5.87
N ARG A 74 9.49 7.18 -6.54
CA ARG A 74 9.14 8.46 -5.89
C ARG A 74 8.19 8.27 -4.72
N CYS A 75 7.25 7.33 -4.81
CA CYS A 75 6.27 7.07 -3.75
C CYS A 75 6.82 6.20 -2.60
N PHE A 76 7.60 5.16 -2.89
CA PHE A 76 8.05 4.15 -1.91
C PHE A 76 9.43 4.40 -1.33
N ILE A 77 10.26 5.23 -1.98
CA ILE A 77 11.62 5.55 -1.54
C ILE A 77 11.69 7.02 -1.13
N ASP A 78 11.50 7.94 -2.09
CA ASP A 78 11.83 9.36 -1.85
C ASP A 78 10.96 9.97 -0.75
N ILE A 79 9.69 9.57 -0.66
CA ILE A 79 8.78 9.99 0.41
C ILE A 79 9.25 9.50 1.77
N GLU A 80 9.55 8.21 1.89
CA GLU A 80 9.92 7.64 3.18
C GLU A 80 11.27 8.19 3.65
N ARG A 81 12.25 8.33 2.75
CA ARG A 81 13.56 8.92 3.07
C ARG A 81 13.46 10.37 3.58
N SER A 82 12.54 11.15 3.03
CA SER A 82 12.29 12.52 3.48
C SER A 82 11.60 12.55 4.85
N PHE A 83 10.64 11.66 5.11
CA PHE A 83 10.08 11.49 6.45
C PHE A 83 11.14 11.09 7.47
N GLU A 84 11.96 10.08 7.18
CA GLU A 84 13.08 9.69 8.05
C GLU A 84 14.01 10.85 8.34
N LYS A 85 14.37 11.67 7.34
CA LYS A 85 15.24 12.83 7.53
C LYS A 85 14.65 13.83 8.52
N SER A 86 13.38 14.21 8.33
CA SER A 86 12.68 15.16 9.21
C SER A 86 12.55 14.61 10.63
N HIS A 87 12.11 13.35 10.75
CA HIS A 87 11.91 12.74 12.05
C HIS A 87 13.23 12.48 12.79
N ALA A 88 14.30 12.10 12.09
CA ALA A 88 15.62 11.94 12.70
C ALA A 88 16.17 13.28 13.23
N ALA A 89 15.90 14.40 12.54
CA ALA A 89 16.28 15.72 13.02
C ALA A 89 15.58 16.07 14.34
N GLY A 90 14.28 15.77 14.45
CA GLY A 90 13.53 15.93 15.70
C GLY A 90 14.08 15.06 16.84
N MET A 91 14.34 13.78 16.57
CA MET A 91 14.91 12.85 17.56
C MET A 91 16.28 13.29 18.07
N ARG A 92 17.19 13.71 17.18
CA ARG A 92 18.52 14.21 17.56
C ARG A 92 18.45 15.48 18.40
N ARG A 93 17.44 16.33 18.18
CA ARG A 93 17.23 17.55 18.96
C ARG A 93 16.79 17.27 20.39
N ILE A 94 15.92 16.28 20.60
CA ILE A 94 15.42 15.92 21.94
C ILE A 94 16.42 15.03 22.69
N PHE A 95 17.10 14.15 21.97
CA PHE A 95 18.03 13.18 22.53
C PHE A 95 19.45 13.41 22.00
N PRO A 96 20.08 14.58 22.26
CA PRO A 96 21.39 14.92 21.69
C PRO A 96 22.53 14.02 22.21
N HIS A 97 22.30 13.30 23.31
CA HIS A 97 23.24 12.36 23.90
C HIS A 97 23.14 10.95 23.29
N VAL A 98 22.11 10.66 22.48
CA VAL A 98 21.93 9.36 21.83
C VAL A 98 22.62 9.35 20.48
N LYS A 99 23.48 8.36 20.25
CA LYS A 99 24.14 8.14 18.94
C LYS A 99 23.24 7.27 18.05
N PHE A 100 22.45 7.92 17.19
CA PHE A 100 21.64 7.23 16.19
C PHE A 100 22.51 6.69 15.04
N GLY A 101 22.34 5.41 14.69
CA GLY A 101 23.12 4.76 13.62
C GLY A 101 22.70 5.12 12.20
N SER A 102 21.50 5.66 12.01
CA SER A 102 20.95 6.09 10.71
C SER A 102 19.85 7.15 10.92
N ASN A 103 19.21 7.62 9.84
CA ASN A 103 17.99 8.43 9.94
C ASN A 103 16.75 7.59 10.29
N HIS A 104 16.79 6.28 10.09
CA HIS A 104 15.70 5.39 10.49
C HIS A 104 15.70 5.11 12.00
N ALA A 105 16.87 5.14 12.65
CA ALA A 105 16.99 4.84 14.07
C ALA A 105 16.20 5.84 14.94
N GLY A 106 15.42 5.31 15.89
CA GLY A 106 14.55 6.10 16.77
C GLY A 106 13.14 6.33 16.23
N MET A 107 12.87 5.89 15.00
CA MET A 107 11.53 5.82 14.44
C MET A 107 10.81 4.56 14.91
N TYR A 108 9.50 4.68 15.12
CA TYR A 108 8.65 3.53 15.37
C TYR A 108 7.58 3.46 14.29
N GLU A 109 7.67 2.45 13.43
CA GLU A 109 6.62 2.11 12.48
C GLU A 109 6.43 0.60 12.52
N SER A 110 5.20 0.17 12.75
CA SER A 110 4.84 -1.25 12.74
C SER A 110 3.47 -1.38 12.10
N GLU A 111 3.39 -2.07 10.97
CA GLU A 111 2.20 -2.30 10.17
C GLU A 111 1.93 -3.82 10.07
N VAL A 112 0.78 -4.24 10.61
CA VAL A 112 0.32 -5.61 10.55
C VAL A 112 -0.70 -5.75 9.43
N MET A 113 -0.40 -6.59 8.44
CA MET A 113 -1.32 -6.96 7.37
C MET A 113 -2.31 -8.02 7.84
N GLY A 114 -3.60 -7.80 7.58
CA GLY A 114 -4.68 -8.70 7.97
C GLY A 114 -5.78 -8.82 6.92
N THR A 115 -6.66 -9.81 7.14
CA THR A 115 -7.87 -10.06 6.33
C THR A 115 -7.61 -10.09 4.81
N PRO A 116 -6.67 -10.93 4.31
CA PRO A 116 -6.44 -11.02 2.88
C PRO A 116 -7.64 -11.64 2.16
N VAL A 117 -8.05 -11.03 1.05
CA VAL A 117 -8.91 -11.67 0.05
C VAL A 117 -8.21 -11.57 -1.28
N ILE A 118 -7.77 -12.70 -1.83
CA ILE A 118 -6.95 -12.78 -3.05
C ILE A 118 -7.69 -13.67 -4.06
N GLU A 119 -7.83 -13.18 -5.28
CA GLU A 119 -8.42 -13.92 -6.40
C GLU A 119 -7.46 -13.90 -7.60
N VAL A 120 -7.09 -15.08 -8.07
CA VAL A 120 -6.21 -15.27 -9.24
C VAL A 120 -7.07 -15.56 -10.46
N ALA A 121 -6.87 -14.82 -11.54
CA ALA A 121 -7.62 -14.95 -12.78
C ALA A 121 -7.65 -16.39 -13.29
N GLY A 122 -8.72 -16.76 -13.98
CA GLY A 122 -8.89 -18.06 -14.66
C GLY A 122 -7.71 -18.43 -15.55
N ASP A 123 -7.16 -17.45 -16.27
CA ASP A 123 -5.98 -17.59 -17.14
C ASP A 123 -4.63 -17.63 -16.40
N GLY A 124 -4.61 -17.40 -15.09
CA GLY A 124 -3.42 -17.43 -14.25
C GLY A 124 -2.43 -16.27 -14.44
N LYS A 125 -2.77 -15.25 -15.24
CA LYS A 125 -1.83 -14.16 -15.61
C LYS A 125 -1.91 -12.93 -14.72
N THR A 126 -3.06 -12.70 -14.11
CA THR A 126 -3.29 -11.60 -13.18
C THR A 126 -3.94 -12.08 -11.89
N ALA A 127 -3.85 -11.25 -10.85
CA ALA A 127 -4.59 -11.48 -9.62
C ALA A 127 -5.09 -10.14 -9.07
N LYS A 128 -6.10 -10.20 -8.22
CA LYS A 128 -6.62 -9.06 -7.47
C LYS A 128 -6.57 -9.41 -5.99
N GLY A 129 -6.24 -8.45 -5.16
CA GLY A 129 -6.23 -8.66 -3.71
C GLY A 129 -6.62 -7.43 -2.93
N VAL A 130 -7.26 -7.65 -1.78
CA VAL A 130 -7.54 -6.61 -0.79
C VAL A 130 -7.06 -7.02 0.59
N TRP A 131 -6.66 -6.03 1.38
CA TRP A 131 -6.21 -6.21 2.78
C TRP A 131 -6.71 -5.06 3.64
N ASN A 132 -6.89 -5.35 4.93
CA ASN A 132 -6.85 -4.34 5.98
C ASN A 132 -5.47 -4.38 6.63
N SER A 133 -4.89 -3.23 6.96
CA SER A 133 -3.68 -3.18 7.77
C SER A 133 -3.84 -2.27 8.97
N LEU A 134 -3.15 -2.62 10.05
CA LEU A 134 -3.14 -1.89 11.31
C LEU A 134 -1.72 -1.39 11.55
N GLN A 135 -1.54 -0.09 11.60
CA GLN A 135 -0.25 0.54 11.80
C GLN A 135 -0.21 1.29 13.13
N ALA A 136 0.87 1.09 13.90
CA ALA A 136 1.28 2.02 14.94
C ALA A 136 2.49 2.81 14.42
N SER A 137 2.42 4.13 14.55
CA SER A 137 3.50 5.04 14.16
C SER A 137 3.86 5.94 15.33
N GLY A 138 5.16 6.14 15.55
CA GLY A 138 5.74 7.09 16.49
C GLY A 138 6.72 7.99 15.75
N LYS A 139 6.49 9.31 15.78
CA LYS A 139 7.28 10.28 15.03
C LYS A 139 7.54 11.56 15.81
N THR A 140 8.62 12.24 15.44
CA THR A 140 8.93 13.63 15.78
C THR A 140 9.02 14.42 14.48
N HIS A 141 9.02 15.76 14.51
CA HIS A 141 9.23 16.56 13.30
C HIS A 141 10.39 17.54 13.50
N GLU A 142 11.11 17.91 12.46
CA GLU A 142 12.25 18.83 12.58
C GLU A 142 11.83 20.20 13.18
N GLN A 143 10.63 20.67 12.81
CA GLN A 143 10.09 21.97 13.23
C GLN A 143 9.43 21.91 14.61
N ASP A 144 8.68 20.83 14.90
CA ASP A 144 8.12 20.53 16.21
C ASP A 144 8.58 19.13 16.63
N PRO A 145 9.64 19.04 17.45
CA PRO A 145 10.24 17.76 17.76
C PRO A 145 9.39 16.95 18.74
N LYS A 146 8.32 17.51 19.33
CA LYS A 146 7.51 16.80 20.32
C LYS A 146 7.11 15.40 19.81
N PRO A 147 7.48 14.32 20.51
CA PRO A 147 7.12 12.97 20.07
C PRO A 147 5.61 12.79 20.09
N THR A 148 5.09 12.21 19.02
CA THR A 148 3.69 11.86 18.86
C THR A 148 3.58 10.41 18.42
N SER A 149 2.51 9.75 18.83
CA SER A 149 2.16 8.41 18.35
C SER A 149 0.75 8.41 17.78
N SER A 150 0.51 7.55 16.78
CA SER A 150 -0.78 7.41 16.14
C SER A 150 -1.04 5.96 15.75
N TRP A 151 -2.31 5.57 15.83
CA TRP A 151 -2.83 4.40 15.15
C TRP A 151 -3.35 4.81 13.78
N ILE A 152 -3.01 4.04 12.76
CA ILE A 152 -3.47 4.24 11.39
C ILE A 152 -3.98 2.91 10.87
N TRP A 153 -5.21 2.84 10.40
CA TRP A 153 -5.69 1.64 9.73
C TRP A 153 -5.85 1.93 8.25
N TRP A 154 -5.38 0.99 7.42
CA TRP A 154 -5.35 1.13 5.98
C TRP A 154 -6.19 0.06 5.31
N ARG A 155 -6.74 0.45 4.16
CA ARG A 155 -7.30 -0.46 3.17
C ARG A 155 -6.36 -0.48 1.97
N LEU A 156 -6.00 -1.68 1.54
CA LEU A 156 -5.22 -1.89 0.33
C LEU A 156 -6.08 -2.61 -0.70
N ALA A 157 -5.98 -2.18 -1.96
CA ALA A 157 -6.54 -2.85 -3.12
C ALA A 157 -5.46 -2.92 -4.18
N ILE A 158 -5.14 -4.12 -4.64
CA ILE A 158 -3.97 -4.36 -5.48
C ILE A 158 -4.35 -5.24 -6.67
N ASP A 159 -4.01 -4.77 -7.87
CA ASP A 159 -3.95 -5.60 -9.07
C ASP A 159 -2.51 -6.10 -9.24
N PHE A 160 -2.36 -7.40 -9.51
CA PHE A 160 -1.10 -8.06 -9.73
C PHE A 160 -0.99 -8.59 -11.15
N VAL A 161 0.24 -8.66 -11.64
CA VAL A 161 0.58 -9.24 -12.94
C VAL A 161 1.75 -10.22 -12.78
N GLN A 162 1.77 -11.29 -13.56
CA GLN A 162 2.89 -12.21 -13.63
C GLN A 162 3.90 -11.75 -14.68
N GLU A 163 5.15 -11.53 -14.26
CA GLU A 163 6.30 -11.22 -15.12
C GLU A 163 7.36 -12.32 -14.97
N ASP A 164 7.67 -13.04 -16.05
CA ASP A 164 8.67 -14.12 -16.07
C ASP A 164 8.53 -15.15 -14.92
N GLY A 165 7.31 -15.53 -14.58
CA GLY A 165 7.03 -16.47 -13.49
C GLY A 165 7.10 -15.86 -12.08
N GLN A 166 7.20 -14.53 -11.95
CA GLN A 166 7.12 -13.81 -10.68
C GLN A 166 5.89 -12.91 -10.63
N TRP A 167 5.16 -12.95 -9.52
CA TRP A 167 4.09 -11.99 -9.25
C TRP A 167 4.66 -10.63 -8.89
N LYS A 168 4.06 -9.59 -9.47
CA LYS A 168 4.42 -8.18 -9.27
C LYS A 168 3.19 -7.34 -9.00
N ILE A 169 3.38 -6.26 -8.24
CA ILE A 169 2.37 -5.22 -8.03
C ILE A 169 2.24 -4.43 -9.34
N TRP A 170 1.03 -4.37 -9.89
CA TRP A 170 0.74 -3.62 -11.10
C TRP A 170 0.03 -2.31 -10.75
N HIS A 171 -1.11 -2.39 -10.06
CA HIS A 171 -1.83 -1.24 -9.55
C HIS A 171 -1.99 -1.38 -8.04
N LEU A 172 -1.63 -0.36 -7.27
CA LEU A 172 -1.79 -0.34 -5.83
C LEU A 172 -2.58 0.89 -5.40
N LEU A 173 -3.66 0.66 -4.69
CA LEU A 173 -4.40 1.67 -3.93
C LEU A 173 -4.19 1.41 -2.45
N LYS A 174 -3.66 2.39 -1.70
CA LYS A 174 -3.54 2.32 -0.24
C LYS A 174 -4.13 3.57 0.40
N ASN A 175 -5.26 3.41 1.08
CA ASN A 175 -5.97 4.52 1.73
C ASN A 175 -6.11 4.29 3.22
N PRO A 176 -5.76 5.26 4.07
CA PRO A 176 -6.15 5.18 5.47
C PRO A 176 -7.67 5.29 5.56
N PHE A 177 -8.26 4.57 6.50
CA PHE A 177 -9.68 4.72 6.85
C PHE A 177 -9.89 4.96 8.34
N PHE A 178 -8.81 4.91 9.12
CA PHE A 178 -8.80 5.35 10.51
C PHE A 178 -7.44 5.97 10.80
N LEU A 179 -7.44 7.09 11.53
CA LEU A 179 -6.25 7.77 12.01
C LEU A 179 -6.60 8.38 13.36
N SER A 180 -5.85 8.05 14.41
CA SER A 180 -6.00 8.70 15.71
C SER A 180 -4.67 8.76 16.44
N PRO A 181 -4.33 9.88 17.12
CA PRO A 181 -3.28 9.87 18.12
C PRO A 181 -3.57 8.78 19.16
N SER A 182 -2.54 8.04 19.58
CA SER A 182 -2.73 6.88 20.46
C SER A 182 -3.16 7.23 21.88
N ASN A 183 -3.10 8.51 22.25
CA ASN A 183 -3.47 9.05 23.56
C ASN A 183 -4.67 10.00 23.50
N ALA A 184 -5.40 10.04 22.38
CA ALA A 184 -6.53 10.93 22.18
C ALA A 184 -7.87 10.18 22.16
N ASP A 185 -8.94 10.90 22.47
CA ASP A 185 -10.31 10.44 22.25
C ASP A 185 -10.61 10.47 20.73
N TRP A 186 -10.82 9.29 20.16
CA TRP A 186 -11.08 9.10 18.74
C TRP A 186 -12.46 9.64 18.30
N VAL A 187 -13.43 9.73 19.22
CA VAL A 187 -14.76 10.33 18.97
C VAL A 187 -14.63 11.85 18.91
N GLU A 188 -13.92 12.46 19.86
CA GLU A 188 -13.66 13.91 19.85
C GLU A 188 -12.84 14.30 18.60
N LEU A 189 -11.84 13.50 18.24
CA LEU A 189 -11.07 13.70 17.01
C LEU A 189 -11.97 13.69 15.78
N SER A 190 -12.85 12.68 15.65
CA SER A 190 -13.79 12.56 14.53
C SER A 190 -14.63 13.82 14.32
N GLN A 191 -15.02 14.51 15.39
CA GLN A 191 -15.82 15.73 15.33
C GLN A 191 -15.02 16.94 14.82
N LYS A 192 -13.69 16.91 14.99
CA LYS A 192 -12.77 18.00 14.61
C LYS A 192 -12.07 17.79 13.27
N LEU A 193 -12.16 16.59 12.70
CA LEU A 193 -11.51 16.29 11.42
C LEU A 193 -12.04 17.23 10.31
N PRO A 194 -11.15 17.87 9.52
CA PRO A 194 -11.56 18.72 8.41
C PRO A 194 -12.37 17.92 7.38
N PRO A 195 -13.24 18.54 6.58
CA PRO A 195 -14.02 17.85 5.56
C PRO A 195 -13.14 16.95 4.68
N VAL A 196 -13.68 15.78 4.32
CA VAL A 196 -12.96 14.84 3.46
C VAL A 196 -12.68 15.49 2.11
N PRO A 197 -11.41 15.55 1.66
CA PRO A 197 -11.08 16.07 0.34
C PRO A 197 -11.79 15.29 -0.75
N LYS A 198 -12.29 16.00 -1.77
CA LYS A 198 -12.91 15.35 -2.92
C LYS A 198 -11.85 14.56 -3.69
N PRO A 199 -12.22 13.44 -4.33
CA PRO A 199 -11.37 12.83 -5.34
C PRO A 199 -10.93 13.88 -6.37
N GLY A 200 -9.66 13.83 -6.78
CA GLY A 200 -9.06 14.75 -7.73
C GLY A 200 -8.45 16.02 -7.11
N THR A 201 -8.55 16.23 -5.79
CA THR A 201 -8.05 17.47 -5.16
C THR A 201 -6.74 17.33 -4.40
N GLN A 202 -6.34 16.12 -3.99
CA GLN A 202 -5.11 15.91 -3.22
C GLN A 202 -3.90 15.72 -4.15
N LYS A 203 -2.98 16.69 -4.19
CA LYS A 203 -1.85 16.76 -5.12
C LYS A 203 -0.48 16.64 -4.44
N GLY A 204 -0.34 15.68 -3.53
CA GLY A 204 0.91 15.46 -2.81
C GLY A 204 0.86 15.92 -1.36
N ILE A 205 1.98 15.68 -0.67
CA ILE A 205 2.17 16.03 0.73
C ILE A 205 2.76 17.45 0.79
N PRO A 206 2.11 18.41 1.45
CA PRO A 206 2.64 19.77 1.55
C PRO A 206 4.06 19.79 2.14
N GLY A 207 4.98 20.53 1.49
CA GLY A 207 6.37 20.64 1.93
C GLY A 207 7.28 19.47 1.51
N HIS A 208 6.76 18.53 0.73
CA HIS A 208 7.50 17.35 0.28
C HIS A 208 8.02 17.51 -1.15
N GLU A 209 9.26 17.10 -1.42
CA GLU A 209 9.91 17.25 -2.74
C GLU A 209 9.38 16.24 -3.79
N SER A 210 9.02 15.04 -3.36
CA SER A 210 8.37 14.03 -4.21
C SER A 210 6.94 14.48 -4.59
N VAL A 211 6.72 14.74 -5.89
CA VAL A 211 5.44 15.19 -6.45
C VAL A 211 4.74 14.03 -7.18
N PRO A 212 3.44 13.81 -6.93
CA PRO A 212 2.66 12.82 -7.69
C PRO A 212 2.40 13.29 -9.12
N ASP A 213 2.25 12.35 -10.05
CA ASP A 213 1.92 12.65 -11.45
C ASP A 213 0.52 13.26 -11.58
N ARG A 214 -0.41 12.85 -10.71
CA ARG A 214 -1.75 13.47 -10.60
C ARG A 214 -2.37 13.32 -9.22
N ALA A 215 -3.51 13.99 -9.05
CA ALA A 215 -4.27 13.90 -7.81
C ALA A 215 -4.89 12.50 -7.62
N THR A 216 -5.17 12.16 -6.36
CA THR A 216 -5.89 10.91 -6.01
C THR A 216 -7.19 10.76 -6.79
N THR A 217 -7.50 9.56 -7.25
CA THR A 217 -8.76 9.25 -7.97
C THR A 217 -9.84 8.73 -7.03
N LYS A 218 -9.45 8.17 -5.87
CA LYS A 218 -10.37 7.57 -4.91
C LYS A 218 -10.57 8.48 -3.70
N LEU A 219 -11.71 8.28 -3.06
CA LEU A 219 -12.03 8.97 -1.81
C LEU A 219 -11.11 8.45 -0.70
N TYR A 220 -10.32 9.35 -0.12
CA TYR A 220 -9.65 9.10 1.15
C TYR A 220 -10.63 9.37 2.28
N ASP A 221 -11.14 8.31 2.93
CA ASP A 221 -12.26 8.45 3.86
C ASP A 221 -11.92 7.97 5.28
N PRO A 222 -11.43 8.86 6.17
CA PRO A 222 -11.23 8.51 7.57
C PRO A 222 -12.57 8.31 8.29
N TYR A 223 -12.56 7.44 9.30
CA TYR A 223 -13.67 7.19 10.20
C TYR A 223 -14.33 8.48 10.69
N ARG A 224 -15.67 8.48 10.69
CA ARG A 224 -16.47 9.49 11.37
C ARG A 224 -17.64 8.87 12.12
N ILE A 225 -17.95 9.45 13.28
CA ILE A 225 -19.07 9.00 14.13
C ILE A 225 -20.45 9.14 13.46
N ASP A 226 -20.56 10.01 12.45
CA ASP A 226 -21.79 10.30 11.72
C ASP A 226 -21.87 9.56 10.38
N ARG A 227 -20.92 8.65 10.10
CA ARG A 227 -20.79 7.99 8.80
C ARG A 227 -20.97 6.49 8.91
N GLU A 228 -21.86 5.97 8.07
CA GLU A 228 -22.06 4.54 7.90
C GLU A 228 -20.82 3.85 7.31
N PRO A 229 -20.45 2.65 7.82
CA PRO A 229 -19.41 1.83 7.22
C PRO A 229 -19.71 1.52 5.75
N ARG A 230 -18.66 1.52 4.93
CA ARG A 230 -18.75 1.18 3.50
C ARG A 230 -17.87 -0.03 3.19
N LEU A 231 -18.40 -0.94 2.37
CA LEU A 231 -17.62 -1.98 1.71
C LEU A 231 -16.78 -1.33 0.62
N TRP A 232 -15.55 -0.97 0.96
CA TRP A 232 -14.61 -0.33 0.06
C TRP A 232 -13.18 -0.61 0.53
N PRO A 233 -12.23 -1.02 -0.32
CA PRO A 233 -12.46 -1.53 -1.67
C PRO A 233 -13.38 -2.75 -1.63
N GLU A 234 -14.10 -2.99 -2.71
CA GLU A 234 -14.87 -4.23 -2.87
C GLU A 234 -13.90 -5.42 -2.96
N PRO A 235 -14.08 -6.50 -2.19
CA PRO A 235 -13.26 -7.70 -2.32
C PRO A 235 -13.39 -8.29 -3.74
N PRO A 236 -12.30 -8.84 -4.30
CA PRO A 236 -12.33 -9.36 -5.65
C PRO A 236 -13.28 -10.56 -5.75
N GLN A 237 -13.99 -10.64 -6.87
CA GLN A 237 -14.81 -11.79 -7.26
C GLN A 237 -14.06 -12.63 -8.31
N PRO A 238 -14.37 -13.93 -8.44
CA PRO A 238 -13.81 -14.78 -9.48
C PRO A 238 -13.95 -14.16 -10.88
N TYR A 239 -12.88 -14.24 -11.67
CA TYR A 239 -12.82 -13.67 -13.02
C TYR A 239 -11.86 -14.47 -13.92
N GLU A 240 -12.10 -14.47 -15.23
CA GLU A 240 -11.31 -15.28 -16.18
C GLU A 240 -10.01 -14.60 -16.64
N THR A 241 -10.06 -13.31 -16.96
CA THR A 241 -8.91 -12.53 -17.41
C THR A 241 -9.08 -11.06 -17.03
N PHE A 242 -7.98 -10.31 -16.96
CA PHE A 242 -8.00 -8.92 -16.53
C PHE A 242 -8.84 -8.04 -17.45
N ASP A 243 -9.73 -7.23 -16.85
CA ASP A 243 -10.48 -6.18 -17.51
C ASP A 243 -10.12 -4.84 -16.84
N PRO A 244 -9.51 -3.89 -17.57
CA PRO A 244 -9.15 -2.57 -17.06
C PRO A 244 -10.33 -1.80 -16.43
N LYS A 245 -11.57 -2.09 -16.85
CA LYS A 245 -12.78 -1.47 -16.29
C LYS A 245 -12.91 -1.73 -14.78
N TYR A 246 -12.40 -2.86 -14.30
CA TYR A 246 -12.47 -3.27 -12.89
C TYR A 246 -11.10 -3.17 -12.19
N ALA A 247 -10.16 -2.40 -12.73
CA ALA A 247 -8.90 -2.10 -12.06
C ALA A 247 -9.15 -1.31 -10.76
N TYR A 248 -8.34 -1.54 -9.72
CA TYR A 248 -8.52 -0.85 -8.44
C TYR A 248 -8.06 0.61 -8.49
N CYS A 249 -7.01 0.89 -9.25
CA CYS A 249 -6.59 2.25 -9.62
C CYS A 249 -6.09 2.27 -11.07
N GLY A 250 -6.01 3.47 -11.63
CA GLY A 250 -5.96 3.74 -13.08
C GLY A 250 -6.85 4.91 -13.41
#